data_AF-A0A530Y6N3-F1
#
_entry.id   AF-A0A530Y6N3-F1
#
_cell.length_a   1.000
_cell.length_b   1.000
_cell.length_c   1.000
_cell.angle_alpha   90.00
_cell.angle_beta   90.00
_cell.angle_gamma   90.00
#
_symmetry.space_group_name_H-M   'P 1'
#
loop_
_entity.id
_entity.type
_entity.pdbx_description
1 polymer ?
#
loop_
_entity_poly.entity_id
_entity_poly.type
_entity_poly.pdbx_seq_one_letter_code
_entity_poly.pdbx_strand_id
1 'polypeptide(L)'
;IVDKLTNTDIATTMIVAYMLKEVVVGVTLGLAMGIPFWAAEAAGDILDLQRGSTMGTLIDPMMTHETSATGTLLAVIMVTVYLAAGGLELSLTSLYDSYGLWPIDQLLPVFSKDAAGIFLDLLNRILMMALTLVFPLIISMLLSDLVLAFLARASPHLNVFALSLIVKTLVFSLVFVLYSAFLLFYMERDLGFLHEVGRQIEAIGCRS
;
A
#
# COMPACT_ATOMS: atom_id res chain seq x y z
N ILE A 1 -20.58 15.56 49.22
CA ILE A 1 -20.72 14.23 48.57
C ILE A 1 -21.23 14.39 47.14
N VAL A 2 -22.34 15.11 46.91
CA VAL A 2 -22.85 15.44 45.57
C VAL A 2 -21.78 16.11 44.67
N ASP A 3 -21.05 17.10 45.17
CA ASP A 3 -19.94 17.77 44.44
C ASP A 3 -18.78 16.82 44.05
N LYS A 4 -18.56 15.77 44.85
CA LYS A 4 -17.48 14.79 44.62
C LYS A 4 -17.90 13.75 43.58
N LEU A 5 -19.21 13.49 43.45
CA LEU A 5 -19.78 12.60 42.43
C LEU A 5 -19.84 13.32 41.08
N THR A 6 -20.29 14.58 41.05
CA THR A 6 -20.30 15.40 39.83
C THR A 6 -18.90 15.59 39.23
N ASN A 7 -17.87 15.80 40.05
CA ASN A 7 -16.50 15.94 39.54
C ASN A 7 -15.92 14.60 39.03
N THR A 8 -16.35 13.47 39.60
CA THR A 8 -15.97 12.13 39.12
C THR A 8 -16.67 11.80 37.80
N ASP A 9 -17.93 12.19 37.63
CA ASP A 9 -18.68 12.00 36.38
C ASP A 9 -18.13 12.86 35.24
N ILE A 10 -17.76 14.11 35.51
CA ILE A 10 -17.12 15.01 34.54
C ILE A 10 -15.73 14.49 34.17
N ALA A 11 -14.94 14.02 35.15
CA ALA A 11 -13.62 13.43 34.88
C ALA A 11 -13.73 12.14 34.05
N THR A 12 -14.70 11.28 34.34
CA THR A 12 -14.94 10.03 33.59
C THR A 12 -15.35 10.34 32.14
N THR A 13 -16.23 11.34 31.95
CA THR A 13 -16.66 11.77 30.61
C THR A 13 -15.50 12.33 29.78
N MET A 14 -14.62 13.12 30.41
CA MET A 14 -13.41 13.66 29.76
C MET A 14 -12.41 12.57 29.39
N ILE A 15 -12.19 11.58 30.25
CA ILE A 15 -11.29 10.45 29.96
C ILE A 15 -11.81 9.62 28.78
N VAL A 16 -13.12 9.36 28.74
CA VAL A 16 -13.74 8.65 27.61
C VAL A 16 -13.59 9.45 26.31
N ALA A 17 -13.75 10.77 26.36
CA ALA A 17 -13.54 11.63 25.19
C ALA A 17 -12.08 11.58 24.69
N TYR A 18 -11.09 11.59 25.59
CA TYR A 18 -9.68 11.44 25.21
C TYR A 18 -9.37 10.05 24.65
N MET A 19 -9.90 8.97 25.22
CA MET A 19 -9.72 7.63 24.65
C MET A 19 -10.30 7.51 23.24
N LEU A 20 -11.50 8.06 23.02
CA LEU A 20 -12.15 8.01 21.70
C LEU A 20 -11.36 8.81 20.66
N LYS A 21 -10.78 9.95 21.05
CA LYS A 21 -9.84 10.72 20.23
C LYS A 21 -8.62 9.88 19.83
N GLU A 22 -7.94 9.26 20.79
CA GLU A 22 -6.73 8.46 20.50
C GLU A 22 -7.03 7.28 19.57
N VAL A 23 -8.21 6.65 19.71
CA VAL A 23 -8.67 5.62 18.77
C VAL A 23 -8.83 6.19 17.37
N VAL A 24 -9.44 7.38 17.21
CA VAL A 24 -9.59 8.02 15.90
C VAL A 24 -8.24 8.32 15.27
N VAL A 25 -7.30 8.88 16.03
CA VAL A 25 -5.93 9.18 15.55
C VAL A 25 -5.22 7.90 15.11
N GLY A 26 -5.24 6.86 15.94
CA GLY A 26 -4.66 5.56 15.63
C GLY A 26 -5.28 4.92 14.39
N VAL A 27 -6.61 5.01 14.23
CA VAL A 27 -7.31 4.52 13.04
C VAL A 27 -6.92 5.32 11.80
N THR A 28 -6.82 6.65 11.87
CA THR A 28 -6.39 7.46 10.72
C THR A 28 -4.96 7.16 10.29
N LEU A 29 -4.02 7.00 11.23
CA LEU A 29 -2.64 6.62 10.92
C LEU A 29 -2.56 5.20 10.36
N GLY A 30 -3.28 4.26 10.97
CA GLY A 30 -3.35 2.88 10.49
C GLY A 30 -3.94 2.77 9.09
N LEU A 31 -5.03 3.50 8.81
CA LEU A 31 -5.61 3.57 7.47
C LEU A 31 -4.62 4.16 6.47
N ALA A 32 -3.97 5.26 6.82
CA ALA A 32 -3.00 5.91 5.95
C ALA A 32 -1.82 5.01 5.55
N MET A 33 -1.26 4.30 6.53
CA MET A 33 -0.18 3.34 6.30
C MET A 33 -0.69 2.07 5.60
N GLY A 34 -1.97 1.72 5.77
CA GLY A 34 -2.62 0.57 5.15
C GLY A 34 -2.89 0.73 3.64
N ILE A 35 -3.24 1.96 3.20
CA ILE A 35 -3.53 2.30 1.78
C ILE A 35 -2.57 1.65 0.77
N PRO A 36 -1.24 1.78 0.89
CA PRO A 36 -0.31 1.23 -0.10
C PRO A 36 -0.35 -0.29 -0.21
N PHE A 37 -0.60 -1.02 0.88
CA PHE A 37 -0.70 -2.48 0.86
C PHE A 37 -1.98 -2.93 0.14
N TRP A 38 -3.11 -2.31 0.48
CA TRP A 38 -4.38 -2.57 -0.18
C TRP A 38 -4.36 -2.15 -1.65
N ALA A 39 -3.65 -1.07 -2.00
CA ALA A 39 -3.48 -0.65 -3.38
C ALA A 39 -2.66 -1.68 -4.19
N ALA A 40 -1.60 -2.24 -3.61
CA ALA A 40 -0.80 -3.29 -4.26
C ALA A 40 -1.60 -4.60 -4.43
N GLU A 41 -2.36 -4.99 -3.42
CA GLU A 41 -3.26 -6.15 -3.46
C GLU A 41 -4.32 -5.98 -4.56
N ALA A 42 -5.05 -4.86 -4.53
CA ALA A 42 -6.07 -4.53 -5.52
C ALA A 42 -5.51 -4.44 -6.94
N ALA A 43 -4.28 -3.95 -7.11
CA ALA A 43 -3.61 -3.94 -8.40
C ALA A 43 -3.38 -5.37 -8.93
N GLY A 44 -2.98 -6.30 -8.07
CA GLY A 44 -2.85 -7.71 -8.46
C GLY A 44 -4.18 -8.38 -8.79
N ASP A 45 -5.23 -8.06 -8.03
CA ASP A 45 -6.59 -8.51 -8.33
C ASP A 45 -7.04 -8.04 -9.73
N ILE A 46 -6.80 -6.76 -10.04
CA ILE A 46 -7.12 -6.19 -11.34
C ILE A 46 -6.34 -6.88 -12.46
N LEU A 47 -5.06 -7.17 -12.26
CA LEU A 47 -4.23 -7.89 -13.24
C LEU A 47 -4.74 -9.32 -13.49
N ASP A 48 -5.17 -10.00 -12.43
CA ASP A 48 -5.75 -11.35 -12.52
C ASP A 48 -7.11 -11.36 -13.24
N LEU A 49 -7.91 -10.33 -13.02
CA LEU A 49 -9.14 -10.09 -13.78
C LEU A 49 -8.83 -9.75 -15.25
N GLN A 50 -7.83 -8.92 -15.53
CA GLN A 50 -7.45 -8.50 -16.89
C GLN A 50 -6.90 -9.65 -17.74
N ARG A 51 -6.14 -10.57 -17.14
CA ARG A 51 -5.67 -11.78 -17.83
C ARG A 51 -6.76 -12.85 -17.93
N GLY A 52 -7.81 -12.76 -17.13
CA GLY A 52 -8.94 -13.68 -17.13
C GLY A 52 -8.74 -14.93 -16.27
N SER A 53 -7.74 -14.95 -15.37
CA SER A 53 -7.52 -16.10 -14.47
C SER A 53 -8.66 -16.27 -13.46
N THR A 54 -9.34 -15.18 -13.11
CA THR A 54 -10.43 -15.15 -12.13
C THR A 54 -11.82 -15.02 -12.78
N MET A 55 -11.92 -15.27 -14.11
CA MET A 55 -13.20 -15.22 -14.83
C MET A 55 -14.20 -16.29 -14.34
N GLY A 56 -13.73 -17.39 -13.76
CA GLY A 56 -14.60 -18.41 -13.16
C GLY A 56 -15.45 -17.88 -12.00
N THR A 57 -14.87 -16.99 -11.17
CA THR A 57 -15.55 -16.35 -10.02
C THR A 57 -16.60 -15.32 -10.45
N LEU A 58 -16.49 -14.75 -11.66
CA LEU A 58 -17.51 -13.86 -12.23
C LEU A 58 -18.72 -14.63 -12.78
N ILE A 59 -18.52 -15.88 -13.18
CA ILE A 59 -19.57 -16.74 -13.76
C ILE A 59 -20.37 -17.42 -12.64
N ASP A 60 -19.72 -17.81 -11.54
CA ASP A 60 -20.38 -18.36 -10.36
C ASP A 60 -19.79 -17.74 -9.06
N PRO A 61 -20.47 -16.74 -8.46
CA PRO A 61 -20.04 -16.14 -7.20
C PRO A 61 -20.30 -17.04 -5.97
N MET A 62 -21.01 -18.17 -6.13
CA MET A 62 -21.18 -19.16 -5.06
C MET A 62 -20.00 -20.13 -4.96
N MET A 63 -19.17 -20.24 -5.99
CA MET A 63 -17.84 -20.84 -5.83
C MET A 63 -16.99 -19.86 -5.02
N THR A 64 -16.45 -20.37 -3.91
CA THR A 64 -15.59 -19.68 -2.95
C THR A 64 -14.73 -18.60 -3.60
N HIS A 65 -14.72 -17.39 -3.04
CA HIS A 65 -13.86 -16.30 -3.46
C HIS A 65 -12.44 -16.82 -3.71
N GLU A 66 -12.07 -17.01 -4.97
CA GLU A 66 -10.71 -17.34 -5.36
C GLU A 66 -9.88 -16.08 -5.11
N THR A 67 -9.20 -16.03 -3.97
CA THR A 67 -8.24 -14.96 -3.66
C THR A 67 -7.22 -14.89 -4.79
N SER A 68 -6.97 -13.71 -5.34
CA SER A 68 -5.96 -13.54 -6.39
C SER A 68 -4.59 -13.97 -5.85
N ALA A 69 -3.98 -14.92 -6.54
CA ALA A 69 -2.61 -15.32 -6.27
C ALA A 69 -1.64 -14.15 -6.49
N THR A 70 -1.89 -13.34 -7.54
CA THR A 70 -1.06 -12.17 -7.86
C THR A 70 -1.29 -11.02 -6.87
N GLY A 71 -2.53 -10.76 -6.44
CA GLY A 71 -2.86 -9.77 -5.40
C GLY A 71 -2.15 -10.08 -4.08
N THR A 72 -2.26 -11.32 -3.62
CA THR A 72 -1.57 -11.77 -2.40
C THR A 72 -0.05 -11.63 -2.54
N LEU A 73 0.52 -12.02 -3.68
CA LEU A 73 1.95 -11.93 -3.93
C LEU A 73 2.46 -10.47 -3.93
N LEU A 74 1.75 -9.56 -4.60
CA LEU A 74 2.09 -8.14 -4.61
C LEU A 74 1.97 -7.52 -3.22
N ALA A 75 0.96 -7.90 -2.43
CA ALA A 75 0.82 -7.45 -1.05
C ALA A 75 2.04 -7.88 -0.20
N VAL A 76 2.47 -9.14 -0.31
CA VAL A 76 3.65 -9.66 0.43
C VAL A 76 4.94 -8.96 -0.01
N ILE A 77 5.13 -8.74 -1.32
CA ILE A 77 6.27 -7.98 -1.84
C ILE A 77 6.25 -6.55 -1.28
N MET A 78 5.08 -5.91 -1.24
CA MET A 78 4.93 -4.56 -0.71
C MET A 78 5.27 -4.48 0.78
N VAL A 79 4.83 -5.45 1.59
CA VAL A 79 5.23 -5.58 3.00
C VAL A 79 6.74 -5.76 3.13
N THR A 80 7.34 -6.59 2.28
CA THR A 80 8.78 -6.84 2.31
C THR A 80 9.58 -5.59 1.97
N VAL A 81 9.18 -4.87 0.92
CA VAL A 81 9.81 -3.59 0.52
C VAL A 81 9.62 -2.54 1.61
N TYR A 82 8.42 -2.45 2.20
CA TYR A 82 8.15 -1.53 3.29
C TYR A 82 9.04 -1.77 4.50
N LEU A 83 9.19 -3.03 4.93
CA LEU A 83 10.08 -3.39 6.04
C LEU A 83 11.55 -3.15 5.69
N ALA A 84 11.98 -3.52 4.48
CA ALA A 84 13.34 -3.29 3.99
C ALA A 84 13.69 -1.79 3.89
N ALA A 85 12.70 -0.95 3.58
CA ALA A 85 12.83 0.51 3.52
C ALA A 85 12.88 1.20 4.91
N GLY A 86 12.84 0.45 6.01
CA GLY A 86 12.75 1.02 7.36
C GLY A 86 11.35 1.52 7.73
N GLY A 87 10.31 1.01 7.06
CA GLY A 87 8.91 1.41 7.28
C GLY A 87 8.43 1.25 8.72
N LEU A 88 9.02 0.34 9.50
CA LEU A 88 8.70 0.19 10.93
C LEU A 88 9.18 1.39 11.76
N GLU A 89 10.41 1.88 11.51
CA GLU A 89 10.93 3.09 12.14
C GLU A 89 10.07 4.30 11.74
N LEU A 90 9.73 4.38 10.45
CA LEU A 90 8.84 5.42 9.94
C LEU A 90 7.45 5.39 10.59
N SER A 91 6.89 4.21 10.83
CA SER A 91 5.61 4.05 11.54
C SER A 91 5.69 4.58 12.97
N LEU A 92 6.78 4.27 13.67
CA LEU A 92 7.01 4.69 15.05
C LEU A 92 7.24 6.20 15.13
N THR A 93 8.04 6.78 14.24
CA THR A 93 8.26 8.23 14.17
C THR A 93 6.96 8.97 13.84
N SER A 94 6.15 8.45 12.91
CA SER A 94 4.84 9.04 12.59
C SER A 94 3.88 9.02 13.78
N LEU A 95 3.90 7.95 14.58
CA LEU A 95 3.14 7.85 15.82
C LEU A 95 3.65 8.85 16.87
N TYR A 96 4.98 8.97 17.00
CA TYR A 96 5.60 9.90 17.96
C TYR A 96 5.33 11.36 17.60
N ASP A 97 5.48 11.72 16.32
CA ASP A 97 5.19 13.06 15.81
C ASP A 97 3.71 13.43 15.98
N SER A 98 2.80 12.45 15.87
CA SER A 98 1.38 12.65 16.14
C SER A 98 1.10 13.18 17.56
N TYR A 99 1.91 12.79 18.55
CA TYR A 99 1.79 13.32 19.92
C TYR A 99 2.34 14.75 20.06
N GLY A 100 3.29 15.16 19.22
CA GLY A 100 3.75 16.56 19.15
C GLY A 100 2.71 17.50 18.54
N LEU A 101 1.88 16.98 17.63
CA LEU A 101 0.84 17.71 16.92
C LEU A 101 -0.50 17.78 17.64
N TRP A 102 -0.85 16.70 18.33
CA TRP A 102 -2.08 16.65 19.11
C TRP A 102 -1.79 16.24 20.55
N PRO A 103 -1.38 17.21 21.39
CA PRO A 103 -1.11 16.96 22.81
C PRO A 103 -2.28 16.26 23.51
N ILE A 104 -1.96 15.36 24.43
CA ILE A 104 -2.95 14.55 25.18
C ILE A 104 -3.88 15.44 26.03
N ASP A 105 -3.40 16.62 26.40
CA ASP A 105 -4.07 17.62 27.25
C ASP A 105 -5.06 18.53 26.50
N GLN A 106 -5.16 18.44 25.16
CA GLN A 106 -6.05 19.29 24.35
C GLN A 106 -7.05 18.46 23.51
N LEU A 107 -8.33 18.79 23.65
CA LEU A 107 -9.44 18.18 22.89
C LEU A 107 -9.48 18.59 21.41
N LEU A 108 -8.87 19.72 21.05
CA LEU A 108 -8.85 20.24 19.69
C LEU A 108 -7.41 20.21 19.13
N PRO A 109 -7.23 19.75 17.89
CA PRO A 109 -5.92 19.73 17.25
C PRO A 109 -5.45 21.14 16.93
N VAL A 110 -4.19 21.43 17.26
CA VAL A 110 -3.49 22.56 16.64
C VAL A 110 -3.03 22.07 15.28
N PHE A 111 -3.89 22.23 14.25
CA PHE A 111 -3.50 21.92 12.88
C PHE A 111 -2.38 22.87 12.43
N SER A 112 -1.13 22.53 12.73
CA SER A 112 0.01 23.14 12.06
C SER A 112 0.08 22.56 10.65
N LYS A 113 0.20 23.43 9.64
CA LYS A 113 0.26 23.04 8.22
C LYS A 113 1.42 22.08 7.91
N ASP A 114 2.45 22.07 8.76
CA ASP A 114 3.68 21.29 8.55
C ASP A 114 3.45 19.78 8.72
N ALA A 115 2.52 19.37 9.58
CA ALA A 115 2.21 17.97 9.82
C ALA A 115 1.53 17.26 8.67
N ALA A 116 0.56 17.95 8.06
CA ALA A 116 -0.10 17.47 6.86
C ALA A 116 0.92 17.34 5.72
N GLY A 117 1.91 18.23 5.65
CA GLY A 117 2.99 18.19 4.66
C GLY A 117 3.87 16.96 4.80
N ILE A 118 4.33 16.64 6.01
CA ILE A 118 5.16 15.45 6.26
C ILE A 118 4.38 14.17 5.92
N PHE A 119 3.14 14.06 6.38
CA PHE A 119 2.28 12.92 6.10
C PHE A 119 2.03 12.72 4.59
N LEU A 120 1.77 13.81 3.86
CA LEU A 120 1.56 13.77 2.41
C LEU A 120 2.83 13.35 1.66
N ASP A 121 4.01 13.82 2.07
CA ASP A 121 5.27 13.45 1.42
C ASP A 121 5.60 11.96 1.64
N LEU A 122 5.29 11.43 2.82
CA LEU A 122 5.44 10.01 3.14
C LEU A 122 4.47 9.14 2.33
N LEU A 123 3.20 9.52 2.29
CA LEU A 123 2.20 8.83 1.47
C LEU A 123 2.62 8.84 0.00
N ASN A 124 3.12 9.98 -0.49
CA ASN A 124 3.58 10.13 -1.86
C ASN A 124 4.77 9.21 -2.18
N ARG A 125 5.75 9.09 -1.29
CA ARG A 125 6.90 8.17 -1.46
C ARG A 125 6.46 6.71 -1.53
N ILE A 126 5.59 6.28 -0.62
CA ILE A 126 5.14 4.87 -0.59
C ILE A 126 4.25 4.58 -1.81
N LEU A 127 3.38 5.50 -2.20
CA LEU A 127 2.53 5.36 -3.37
C LEU A 127 3.36 5.35 -4.66
N MET A 128 4.40 6.19 -4.77
CA MET A 128 5.34 6.16 -5.90
C MET A 128 6.07 4.82 -5.99
N MET A 129 6.52 4.26 -4.88
CA MET A 129 7.16 2.94 -4.86
C MET A 129 6.18 1.84 -5.29
N ALA A 130 4.97 1.83 -4.72
CA ALA A 130 3.92 0.86 -5.08
C ALA A 130 3.56 0.96 -6.57
N LEU A 131 3.37 2.18 -7.08
CA LEU A 131 3.02 2.42 -8.46
C LEU A 131 4.15 2.00 -9.39
N THR A 132 5.40 2.31 -9.06
CA THR A 132 6.58 1.88 -9.83
C THR A 132 6.66 0.36 -9.96
N LEU A 133 6.24 -0.36 -8.92
CA LEU A 133 6.22 -1.83 -8.90
C LEU A 133 5.18 -2.41 -9.87
N VAL A 134 4.00 -1.80 -9.91
CA VAL A 134 2.86 -2.28 -10.71
C VAL A 134 2.93 -1.77 -12.17
N PHE A 135 3.51 -0.59 -12.40
CA PHE A 135 3.58 0.08 -13.69
C PHE A 135 4.08 -0.78 -14.87
N PRO A 136 5.20 -1.52 -14.78
CA PRO A 136 5.69 -2.35 -15.89
C PRO A 136 4.73 -3.50 -16.24
N LEU A 137 4.03 -4.05 -15.24
CA LEU A 137 3.03 -5.10 -15.47
C LEU A 137 1.83 -4.55 -16.24
N ILE A 138 1.32 -3.38 -15.83
CA ILE A 138 0.20 -2.71 -16.53
C ILE A 138 0.58 -2.38 -17.98
N ILE A 139 1.77 -1.83 -18.22
CA ILE A 139 2.21 -1.48 -19.59
C ILE A 139 2.28 -2.73 -20.47
N SER A 140 2.83 -3.83 -19.95
CA SER A 140 2.94 -5.08 -20.72
C SER A 140 1.57 -5.67 -21.06
N MET A 141 0.60 -5.56 -20.15
CA MET A 141 -0.79 -5.96 -20.36
C MET A 141 -1.46 -5.10 -21.44
N LEU A 142 -1.32 -3.78 -21.33
CA LEU A 142 -1.87 -2.83 -22.31
C LEU A 142 -1.32 -3.08 -23.72
N LEU A 143 -0.02 -3.36 -23.83
CA LEU A 143 0.60 -3.70 -25.12
C LEU A 143 0.06 -5.02 -25.68
N SER A 144 -0.18 -6.00 -24.82
CA SER A 144 -0.78 -7.28 -25.21
C SER A 144 -2.20 -7.10 -25.76
N ASP A 145 -3.00 -6.24 -25.12
CA ASP A 145 -4.35 -5.88 -25.60
C ASP A 145 -4.30 -5.24 -27.00
N LEU A 146 -3.34 -4.34 -27.23
CA LEU A 146 -3.16 -3.71 -28.53
C LEU A 146 -2.83 -4.75 -29.62
N VAL A 147 -1.87 -5.65 -29.34
CA VAL A 147 -1.47 -6.71 -30.27
C VAL A 147 -2.65 -7.65 -30.59
N LEU A 148 -3.41 -8.05 -29.57
CA LEU A 148 -4.58 -8.90 -29.74
C LEU A 148 -5.69 -8.22 -30.53
N ALA A 149 -5.91 -6.91 -30.33
CA ALA A 149 -6.88 -6.14 -31.11
C ALA A 149 -6.51 -6.07 -32.60
N PHE A 150 -5.22 -5.93 -32.93
CA PHE A 150 -4.76 -6.01 -34.32
C PHE A 150 -4.95 -7.43 -34.89
N LEU A 151 -4.62 -8.46 -34.11
CA LEU A 151 -4.76 -9.86 -34.54
C LEU A 151 -6.23 -10.26 -34.78
N ALA A 152 -7.15 -9.75 -33.95
CA ALA A 152 -8.58 -9.94 -34.10
C ALA A 152 -9.11 -9.42 -35.44
N ARG A 153 -8.56 -8.29 -35.91
CA ARG A 153 -8.89 -7.74 -37.23
C ARG A 153 -8.25 -8.52 -38.37
N ALA A 154 -7.05 -9.08 -38.17
CA ALA A 154 -6.31 -9.79 -39.21
C ALA A 154 -6.87 -11.19 -39.51
N SER A 155 -7.42 -11.90 -38.52
CA SER A 155 -8.00 -13.24 -38.72
C SER A 155 -9.31 -13.42 -37.94
N PRO A 156 -10.47 -13.24 -38.59
CA PRO A 156 -11.78 -13.41 -37.95
C PRO A 156 -12.15 -14.88 -37.69
N HIS A 157 -11.39 -15.85 -38.22
CA HIS A 157 -11.64 -17.28 -38.03
C HIS A 157 -11.06 -17.83 -36.72
N LEU A 158 -10.21 -17.07 -36.02
CA LEU A 158 -9.61 -17.48 -34.75
C LEU A 158 -10.52 -17.10 -33.58
N ASN A 159 -10.61 -17.97 -32.56
CA ASN A 159 -11.22 -17.63 -31.29
C ASN A 159 -10.27 -16.71 -30.50
N VAL A 160 -10.36 -15.41 -30.79
CA VAL A 160 -9.53 -14.35 -30.18
C VAL A 160 -9.68 -14.34 -28.66
N PHE A 161 -10.86 -14.68 -28.13
CA PHE A 161 -11.09 -14.73 -26.69
C PHE A 161 -10.23 -15.79 -26.02
N ALA A 162 -10.27 -17.04 -26.49
CA ALA A 162 -9.43 -18.12 -25.95
C ALA A 162 -7.93 -17.83 -26.13
N LEU A 163 -7.55 -17.25 -27.27
CA LEU A 163 -6.17 -16.86 -27.54
C LEU A 163 -5.69 -15.75 -26.60
N SER A 164 -6.54 -14.77 -26.28
CA SER A 164 -6.20 -13.66 -25.40
C SER A 164 -5.83 -14.11 -23.99
N LEU A 165 -6.57 -15.08 -23.43
CA LEU A 165 -6.30 -15.67 -22.12
C LEU A 165 -4.91 -16.31 -22.05
N ILE A 166 -4.56 -17.11 -23.08
CA ILE A 166 -3.26 -17.80 -23.16
C ILE A 166 -2.12 -16.79 -23.34
N VAL A 167 -2.27 -15.85 -24.28
CA VAL A 167 -1.22 -14.86 -24.60
C VAL A 167 -0.97 -13.94 -23.42
N LYS A 168 -2.02 -13.39 -22.79
CA LYS A 168 -1.88 -12.50 -21.63
C LYS A 168 -1.21 -13.21 -20.45
N THR A 169 -1.57 -14.46 -20.19
CA THR A 169 -0.95 -15.24 -19.11
C THR A 169 0.53 -15.50 -19.38
N LEU A 170 0.91 -15.80 -20.63
CA LEU A 170 2.31 -15.98 -21.01
C LEU A 170 3.13 -14.70 -20.88
N VAL A 171 2.61 -13.58 -21.40
CA VAL A 171 3.29 -12.27 -21.30
C VAL A 171 3.46 -11.88 -19.83
N PHE A 172 2.40 -12.04 -19.02
CA PHE A 172 2.47 -11.79 -17.58
C PHE A 172 3.56 -12.62 -16.91
N SER A 173 3.55 -13.94 -17.11
CA SER A 173 4.53 -14.83 -16.48
C SER A 173 5.97 -14.47 -16.87
N LEU A 174 6.21 -14.17 -18.15
CA LEU A 174 7.53 -13.81 -18.64
C LEU A 174 8.02 -12.47 -18.06
N VAL A 175 7.17 -11.44 -18.10
CA VAL A 175 7.49 -10.11 -17.56
C VAL A 175 7.66 -10.19 -16.05
N PHE A 176 6.82 -10.94 -15.35
CA PHE A 176 6.88 -11.09 -13.90
C PHE A 176 8.18 -11.78 -13.45
N VAL A 177 8.61 -12.84 -14.14
CA VAL A 177 9.90 -13.52 -13.84
C VAL A 177 11.09 -12.59 -14.10
N LEU A 178 11.10 -11.89 -15.24
CA LEU A 178 12.16 -10.93 -15.57
C LEU A 178 12.20 -9.78 -14.55
N TYR A 179 11.03 -9.29 -14.16
CA TYR A 179 10.88 -8.21 -13.19
C TYR A 179 11.25 -8.64 -11.77
N SER A 180 10.94 -9.88 -11.37
CA SER A 180 11.36 -10.45 -10.08
C SER A 180 12.88 -10.46 -9.93
N ALA A 181 13.61 -10.84 -10.99
CA ALA A 181 15.07 -10.78 -10.99
C ALA A 181 15.60 -9.33 -10.88
N PHE A 182 14.94 -8.38 -11.54
CA PHE A 182 15.25 -6.96 -11.40
C PHE A 182 14.95 -6.42 -9.99
N LEU A 183 13.84 -6.84 -9.37
CA LEU A 183 13.44 -6.44 -8.02
C LEU A 183 14.44 -6.90 -6.96
N LEU A 184 14.99 -8.11 -7.08
CA LEU A 184 16.05 -8.60 -6.20
C LEU A 184 17.31 -7.73 -6.30
N PHE A 185 17.75 -7.40 -7.53
CA PHE A 185 18.87 -6.49 -7.77
C PHE A 185 18.59 -5.06 -7.28
N TYR A 186 17.36 -4.58 -7.43
CA TYR A 186 16.94 -3.26 -6.97
C TYR A 186 16.97 -3.18 -5.43
N MET A 187 16.39 -4.17 -4.75
CA MET A 187 16.44 -4.28 -3.29
C MET A 187 17.88 -4.37 -2.78
N GLU A 188 18.75 -5.21 -3.36
CA GLU A 188 20.15 -5.29 -2.92
C GLU A 188 20.91 -3.97 -3.08
N ARG A 189 20.62 -3.22 -4.17
CA ARG A 189 21.29 -1.93 -4.43
C ARG A 189 20.78 -0.80 -3.53
N ASP A 190 19.47 -0.77 -3.24
CA ASP A 190 18.87 0.24 -2.36
C ASP A 190 18.99 -0.10 -0.87
N LEU A 191 19.06 -1.39 -0.47
CA LEU A 191 19.40 -1.80 0.90
C LEU A 191 20.78 -1.27 1.32
N GLY A 192 21.75 -1.22 0.39
CA GLY A 192 23.04 -0.57 0.62
C GLY A 192 22.94 0.95 0.79
N PHE A 193 21.97 1.60 0.14
CA PHE A 193 21.73 3.04 0.25
C PHE A 193 20.98 3.41 1.54
N LEU A 194 20.01 2.60 1.97
CA LEU A 194 19.23 2.81 3.19
C LEU A 194 20.04 2.59 4.47
N HIS A 195 21.01 1.67 4.47
CA HIS A 195 21.95 1.52 5.59
C HIS A 195 22.82 2.78 5.77
N GLU A 196 23.15 3.48 4.68
CA GLU A 196 23.91 4.74 4.73
C GLU A 196 23.05 5.92 5.18
N VAL A 197 21.77 5.98 4.77
CA VAL A 197 20.82 7.03 5.19
C VAL A 197 20.42 6.89 6.66
N GLY A 198 20.18 5.67 7.16
CA GLY A 198 19.90 5.42 8.59
C GLY A 198 21.04 5.88 9.49
N ARG A 199 22.29 5.66 9.05
CA ARG A 199 23.49 6.14 9.76
C ARG A 199 23.62 7.66 9.75
N GLN A 200 23.14 8.34 8.71
CA GLN A 200 23.12 9.81 8.64
C GLN A 200 22.06 10.42 9.56
N ILE A 201 20.91 9.76 9.73
CA ILE A 201 19.87 10.19 10.67
C ILE A 201 20.35 10.01 12.12
N GLU A 202 21.02 8.91 12.47
CA GLU A 202 21.66 8.75 13.78
C GLU A 202 22.77 9.81 14.03
N ALA A 203 23.55 10.15 13.02
CA ALA A 203 24.59 11.17 13.11
C ALA A 203 24.03 12.59 13.31
N ILE A 204 22.82 12.86 12.81
CA ILE A 204 22.10 14.13 13.02
C ILE A 204 21.38 14.11 14.38
N GLY A 205 20.85 12.96 14.80
CA GLY A 205 20.19 12.75 16.10
C GLY A 205 21.13 12.88 17.31
N CYS A 206 22.42 12.57 17.16
CA CYS A 206 23.43 12.80 18.22
C CYS A 206 23.89 14.26 18.38
N ARG A 207 23.38 15.19 17.55
CA ARG A 207 23.81 16.61 17.56
C ARG A 207 22.71 17.60 17.95
N SER A 208 21.48 17.13 18.24
CA SER A 208 20.38 17.95 18.76
C SER A 208 20.22 17.80 20.27
#